data_AF-A0A259HGG6-F1
#
_entry.id   AF-A0A259HGG6-F1
#
_cell.length_a   1.000
_cell.length_b   1.000
_cell.length_c   1.000
_cell.angle_alpha   90.00
_cell.angle_beta   90.00
_cell.angle_gamma   90.00
#
_symmetry.space_group_name_H-M   'P 1'
#
loop_
_entity.id
_entity.type
_entity.pdbx_description
1 polymer ?
#
loop_
_entity_poly.entity_id
_entity_poly.type
_entity_poly.pdbx_seq_one_letter_code
_entity_poly.pdbx_strand_id
1 'polypeptide(L)'
;GMAWSDQILVMLQTYEMFESGNGKPIPDSKEHTNCSFTLPVESIEKMNLMVEAALQAGGLEIMPKIEEDFMQVRTITDLDGHVWGIIYLDMAKFKNR
;
A
#
# COMPACT_ATOMS: atom_id res chain seq x y z
N GLY A 1 7.37 -12.54 5.82
CA GLY A 1 7.77 -11.44 4.93
C GLY A 1 7.09 -11.60 3.59
N MET A 2 6.77 -10.49 2.94
CA MET A 2 6.19 -10.40 1.60
C MET A 2 7.24 -9.83 0.65
N ALA A 3 7.47 -10.47 -0.49
CA ALA A 3 8.25 -9.89 -1.57
C ALA A 3 7.31 -9.22 -2.56
N TRP A 4 7.44 -7.90 -2.74
CA TRP A 4 6.69 -7.18 -3.76
C TRP A 4 7.37 -7.27 -5.13
N SER A 5 8.70 -7.19 -5.12
CA SER A 5 9.55 -7.44 -6.28
C SER A 5 10.89 -7.98 -5.81
N ASP A 6 11.78 -8.32 -6.75
CA ASP A 6 13.16 -8.69 -6.44
C ASP A 6 13.94 -7.59 -5.71
N GLN A 7 13.42 -6.35 -5.72
CA GLN A 7 14.03 -5.18 -5.11
C GLN A 7 13.29 -4.68 -3.86
N ILE A 8 12.04 -5.11 -3.65
CA ILE A 8 11.18 -4.61 -2.56
C ILE A 8 10.71 -5.78 -1.71
N LEU A 9 11.20 -5.81 -0.47
CA LEU A 9 10.83 -6.78 0.55
C LEU A 9 10.15 -6.06 1.71
N VAL A 10 8.97 -6.54 2.10
CA VAL A 10 8.20 -6.07 3.25
C VAL A 10 8.26 -7.14 4.34
N MET A 11 8.81 -6.80 5.51
CA MET A 11 8.81 -7.71 6.65
C MET A 11 7.57 -7.51 7.50
N LEU A 12 6.65 -8.47 7.44
CA LEU A 12 5.55 -8.58 8.41
C LEU A 12 6.12 -9.22 9.68
N GLN A 13 6.09 -8.49 10.79
CA GLN A 13 6.64 -8.89 12.08
C GLN A 13 5.53 -8.90 13.13
N THR A 14 5.69 -9.73 14.16
CA THR A 14 4.85 -9.62 15.36
C THR A 14 5.19 -8.33 16.10
N TYR A 15 4.24 -7.83 16.91
CA TYR A 15 4.48 -6.65 17.75
C TYR A 15 5.71 -6.84 18.64
N GLU A 16 5.85 -8.01 19.27
CA GLU A 16 6.99 -8.38 20.12
C GLU A 16 8.32 -8.31 19.37
N MET A 17 8.37 -8.83 18.13
CA MET A 17 9.59 -8.79 17.32
C MET A 17 9.91 -7.36 16.90
N PHE A 18 8.90 -6.58 16.50
CA PHE A 18 9.09 -5.18 16.12
C PHE A 18 9.57 -4.35 17.32
N GLU A 19 8.97 -4.53 18.50
CA GLU A 19 9.37 -3.86 19.75
C GLU A 19 10.81 -4.21 20.15
N SER A 20 11.20 -5.49 20.07
CA SER A 20 12.55 -5.93 20.42
C SER A 20 13.67 -5.28 19.59
N GLY A 21 13.35 -4.86 18.36
CA GLY A 21 14.28 -4.21 17.44
C GLY A 21 14.16 -2.69 17.40
N ASN A 22 13.18 -2.10 18.11
CA ASN A 22 12.84 -0.68 17.99
C ASN A 22 13.25 0.09 19.25
N GLY A 23 13.93 1.22 19.07
CA GLY A 23 14.36 2.10 20.17
C GLY A 23 13.32 3.15 20.56
N LYS A 24 12.14 3.14 19.94
CA LYS A 24 11.06 4.12 20.15
C LYS A 24 9.72 3.42 20.40
N PRO A 25 8.80 4.04 21.15
CA PRO A 25 7.45 3.51 21.33
C PRO A 25 6.74 3.29 19.99
N ILE A 26 5.94 2.23 19.92
CA ILE A 26 5.14 1.91 18.74
C ILE A 26 3.85 2.74 18.81
N PRO A 27 3.57 3.60 17.80
CA PRO A 27 2.36 4.42 17.80
C PRO A 27 1.09 3.59 17.52
N ASP A 28 -0.07 4.07 17.99
CA ASP A 28 -1.36 3.44 17.69
C ASP A 28 -1.77 3.71 16.23
N SER A 29 -1.59 2.70 15.38
CA SER A 29 -1.87 2.75 13.94
C SER A 29 -3.35 2.96 13.60
N LYS A 30 -4.27 2.80 14.55
CA LYS A 30 -5.71 2.99 14.33
C LYS A 30 -6.13 4.46 14.46
N GLU A 31 -5.44 5.21 15.30
CA GLU A 31 -5.68 6.65 15.52
C GLU A 31 -4.74 7.52 14.68
N HIS A 32 -3.58 6.99 14.29
CA HIS A 32 -2.54 7.71 13.57
C HIS A 32 -1.99 6.91 12.38
N THR A 33 -1.76 7.57 11.24
CA THR A 33 -1.06 6.95 10.12
C THR A 33 0.43 6.83 10.45
N ASN A 34 0.86 5.60 10.74
CA ASN A 34 2.25 5.31 11.12
C ASN A 34 3.19 5.20 9.90
N CYS A 35 2.68 4.65 8.80
CA CYS A 35 3.39 4.56 7.54
C CYS A 35 2.42 4.48 6.37
N SER A 36 2.81 5.03 5.22
CA SER A 36 2.16 4.80 3.95
C SER A 36 3.16 4.32 2.91
N PHE A 37 2.78 3.29 2.16
CA PHE A 37 3.58 2.73 1.08
C PHE A 37 2.79 2.82 -0.21
N THR A 38 3.39 3.35 -1.28
CA THR A 38 2.76 3.34 -2.61
C THR A 38 3.58 2.47 -3.54
N LEU A 39 2.98 1.39 -4.03
CA LEU A 39 3.65 0.35 -4.79
C LEU A 39 3.10 0.25 -6.21
N PRO A 40 3.98 0.28 -7.24
CA PRO A 40 3.55 0.30 -8.62
C PRO A 40 3.13 -1.08 -9.12
N VAL A 41 2.21 -1.07 -10.08
CA VAL A 41 1.81 -2.24 -10.89
C VAL A 41 1.77 -1.92 -12.38
N GLU A 42 1.80 -2.98 -13.18
CA GLU A 42 1.90 -2.96 -14.63
C GLU A 42 0.60 -2.59 -15.35
N SER A 43 -0.57 -2.68 -14.70
CA SER A 43 -1.85 -2.38 -15.33
C SER A 43 -2.94 -1.97 -14.34
N ILE A 44 -4.00 -1.32 -14.85
CA ILE A 44 -5.21 -0.95 -14.08
C ILE A 44 -5.94 -2.20 -13.59
N GLU A 45 -5.99 -3.25 -14.40
CA GLU A 45 -6.60 -4.54 -14.04
C GLU A 45 -5.86 -5.16 -12.85
N LYS A 46 -4.52 -5.15 -12.87
CA LYS A 46 -3.70 -5.63 -11.77
C LYS A 46 -3.95 -4.83 -10.49
N MET A 47 -4.02 -3.50 -10.60
CA MET A 47 -4.36 -2.61 -9.47
C MET A 47 -5.70 -3.03 -8.86
N ASN A 48 -6.74 -3.15 -9.69
CA ASN A 48 -8.07 -3.52 -9.22
C ASN A 48 -8.08 -4.92 -8.59
N LEU A 49 -7.47 -5.92 -9.22
CA LEU A 49 -7.40 -7.29 -8.68
C LEU A 49 -6.76 -7.34 -7.29
N MET A 50 -5.67 -6.60 -7.07
CA MET A 50 -5.02 -6.58 -5.76
C MET A 50 -5.86 -5.86 -4.71
N VAL A 51 -6.50 -4.75 -5.07
CA VAL A 51 -7.37 -4.04 -4.13
C VAL A 51 -8.58 -4.88 -3.76
N GLU A 52 -9.24 -5.53 -4.72
CA GLU A 52 -10.35 -6.43 -4.40
C GLU A 52 -9.92 -7.61 -3.52
N ALA A 53 -8.74 -8.19 -3.76
CA ALA A 53 -8.20 -9.22 -2.89
C ALA A 53 -7.96 -8.71 -1.45
N ALA A 54 -7.45 -7.49 -1.31
CA ALA A 54 -7.24 -6.88 0.01
C ALA A 54 -8.56 -6.59 0.73
N LEU A 55 -9.57 -6.09 0.02
CA LEU A 55 -10.91 -5.85 0.57
C LEU A 55 -11.55 -7.17 1.05
N GLN A 56 -11.44 -8.24 0.25
CA GLN A 56 -11.91 -9.58 0.63
C GLN A 56 -11.18 -10.14 1.86
N ALA A 57 -9.91 -9.78 2.04
CA ALA A 57 -9.10 -10.15 3.20
C ALA A 57 -9.39 -9.30 4.46
N GLY A 58 -10.30 -8.33 4.38
CA GLY A 58 -10.71 -7.46 5.50
C GLY A 58 -10.03 -6.10 5.53
N GLY A 59 -9.24 -5.75 4.51
CA GLY A 59 -8.75 -4.38 4.31
C GLY A 59 -9.87 -3.42 3.96
N LEU A 60 -9.60 -2.11 4.08
CA LEU A 60 -10.58 -1.06 3.87
C LEU A 60 -10.08 -0.03 2.84
N GLU A 61 -10.90 0.33 1.87
CA GLU A 61 -10.64 1.46 0.98
C GLU A 61 -11.35 2.71 1.51
N ILE A 62 -10.65 3.48 2.34
CA ILE A 62 -11.21 4.65 3.03
C ILE A 62 -11.00 5.97 2.26
N MET A 63 -10.10 5.97 1.28
CA MET A 63 -9.79 7.12 0.45
C MET A 63 -10.37 6.94 -0.96
N PRO A 64 -10.87 8.02 -1.60
CA PRO A 64 -11.34 7.94 -2.96
C PRO A 64 -10.19 7.59 -3.91
N LYS A 65 -10.51 6.81 -4.95
CA LYS A 65 -9.57 6.53 -6.05
C LYS A 65 -9.11 7.86 -6.68
N ILE A 66 -7.80 8.00 -6.88
CA ILE A 66 -7.22 9.08 -7.68
C ILE A 66 -7.23 8.63 -9.13
N GLU A 67 -7.78 9.46 -10.02
CA GLU A 67 -7.90 9.16 -11.44
C GLU A 67 -7.49 10.37 -12.27
N GLU A 68 -6.36 10.23 -12.95
CA GLU A 68 -5.79 11.16 -13.92
C GLU A 68 -5.58 10.40 -15.25
N ASP A 69 -5.42 11.13 -16.34
CA ASP A 69 -5.29 10.57 -17.70
C ASP A 69 -4.05 9.68 -17.91
N PHE A 70 -3.00 9.87 -17.10
CA PHE A 70 -1.76 9.09 -17.07
C PHE A 70 -1.56 8.28 -15.78
N MET A 71 -2.41 8.41 -14.77
CA MET A 71 -2.17 7.80 -13.45
C MET A 71 -3.48 7.41 -12.77
N GLN A 72 -3.50 6.23 -12.16
CA GLN A 72 -4.55 5.85 -11.22
C GLN A 72 -3.94 5.32 -9.92
N VAL A 73 -4.56 5.66 -8.80
CA VAL A 73 -4.17 5.15 -7.47
C VAL A 73 -5.42 4.73 -6.71
N ARG A 74 -5.40 3.49 -6.21
CA ARG A 74 -6.34 3.02 -5.18
C ARG A 74 -5.58 2.82 -3.88
N THR A 75 -6.20 3.14 -2.75
CA THR A 75 -5.51 3.09 -1.46
C THR A 75 -6.31 2.30 -0.45
N ILE A 76 -5.66 1.29 0.14
CA ILE A 76 -6.25 0.43 1.17
C ILE A 76 -5.57 0.67 2.51
N THR A 77 -6.30 0.42 3.59
CA THR A 77 -5.78 0.25 4.94
C THR A 77 -5.83 -1.24 5.30
N ASP A 78 -4.72 -1.80 5.77
CA ASP A 78 -4.65 -3.20 6.19
C ASP A 78 -5.21 -3.43 7.61
N LEU A 79 -5.15 -4.68 8.09
CA LEU A 79 -5.69 -5.09 9.38
C LEU A 79 -4.99 -4.43 10.58
N ASP A 80 -3.75 -3.97 10.39
CA ASP A 80 -2.93 -3.31 11.40
C ASP A 80 -2.99 -1.78 11.29
N GLY A 81 -3.74 -1.23 10.33
CA GLY A 81 -3.89 0.21 10.13
C GLY A 81 -2.85 0.84 9.21
N HIS A 82 -1.97 0.07 8.56
CA HIS A 82 -1.02 0.63 7.60
C HIS A 82 -1.70 0.97 6.28
N VAL A 83 -1.23 2.05 5.65
CA VAL A 83 -1.81 2.56 4.41
C VAL A 83 -0.99 2.07 3.21
N TRP A 84 -1.66 1.45 2.24
CA TRP A 84 -1.06 0.94 1.01
C TRP A 84 -1.73 1.56 -0.21
N GLY A 85 -1.00 2.40 -0.94
CA GLY A 85 -1.36 2.87 -2.27
C GLY A 85 -0.91 1.87 -3.33
N ILE A 86 -1.81 1.48 -4.22
CA ILE A 86 -1.50 0.70 -5.41
C ILE A 86 -1.62 1.63 -6.60
N ILE A 87 -0.51 1.88 -7.30
CA ILE A 87 -0.43 2.86 -8.38
C ILE A 87 -0.22 2.18 -9.74
N TYR A 88 -1.02 2.57 -10.72
CA TYR A 88 -0.70 2.40 -12.13
C TYR A 88 -0.29 3.76 -12.72
N LEU A 89 0.81 3.78 -13.48
CA LEU A 89 1.34 4.96 -14.12
C LEU A 89 1.67 4.68 -15.60
N ASP A 90 0.98 5.36 -16.50
CA ASP A 90 1.30 5.37 -17.93
C ASP A 90 2.47 6.33 -18.18
N MET A 91 3.68 5.77 -18.26
CA MET A 91 4.90 6.54 -18.45
C MET A 91 4.97 7.27 -19.79
N ALA A 92 4.27 6.79 -20.82
CA ALA A 92 4.26 7.46 -22.12
C ALA A 92 3.45 8.75 -22.05
N LYS A 93 2.26 8.69 -21.44
CA LYS A 93 1.43 9.88 -21.22
C LYS A 93 2.06 10.84 -20.21
N PHE A 94 2.61 10.34 -19.11
CA PHE A 94 3.26 11.17 -18.09
C PHE A 94 4.41 12.02 -18.64
N LYS A 95 5.22 11.47 -19.55
CA LYS A 95 6.34 12.19 -20.18
C LYS A 95 5.91 13.26 -21.19
N ASN A 96 4.69 13.19 -21.71
CA ASN A 96 4.14 14.11 -22.70
C ASN A 96 3.27 15.22 -22.07
N ARG A 97 3.31 15.36 -20.73
CA ARG A 97 2.58 16.37 -19.97
C ARG A 97 3.32 17.71 -19.90
#